data_AF-A0AAX2ZWL5-F1
#
_entry.id   AF-A0AAX2ZWL5-F1
#
_cell.length_a   1.000
_cell.length_b   1.000
_cell.length_c   1.000
_cell.angle_alpha   90.00
_cell.angle_beta   90.00
_cell.angle_gamma   90.00
#
_symmetry.space_group_name_H-M   'P 1'
#
loop_
_entity.id
_entity.type
_entity.pdbx_description
1 polymer ?
#
loop_
_entity_poly.entity_id
_entity_poly.type
_entity_poly.pdbx_seq_one_letter_code
_entity_poly.pdbx_strand_id
1 'polypeptide(L)'
;MTVPLGVTPADLRGTARYLASVSNDMKAVQSALMQMLSGEGEAWGHDKIGKQFADGAKGYKAQLDWVDGSITAKTDLLDYYADGLHLTADALEKQDKP
;
A
#
# COMPACT_ATOMS: atom_id res chain seq x y z
N MET A 1 11.20 -18.32 -35.61
CA MET A 1 11.37 -16.89 -35.29
C MET A 1 10.53 -16.60 -34.06
N THR A 2 11.13 -16.24 -32.94
CA THR A 2 10.41 -15.75 -31.77
C THR A 2 9.97 -14.32 -32.05
N VAL A 3 8.71 -14.00 -31.78
CA VAL A 3 8.23 -12.61 -31.83
C VAL A 3 8.88 -11.90 -30.64
N PRO A 4 9.58 -10.76 -30.84
CA PRO A 4 10.13 -10.00 -29.72
C PRO A 4 9.00 -9.59 -28.79
N LEU A 5 9.20 -9.71 -27.49
CA LEU A 5 8.26 -9.18 -26.53
C LEU A 5 8.18 -7.65 -26.69
N GLY A 6 6.97 -7.11 -26.74
CA GLY A 6 6.73 -5.67 -26.90
C GLY A 6 7.05 -4.82 -25.66
N VAL A 7 7.74 -5.39 -24.67
CA VAL A 7 8.15 -4.72 -23.43
C VAL A 7 9.59 -5.12 -23.13
N THR A 8 10.41 -4.15 -22.74
CA THR A 8 11.81 -4.41 -22.38
C THR A 8 11.96 -4.65 -20.87
N PRO A 9 13.04 -5.32 -20.42
CA PRO A 9 13.36 -5.39 -18.99
C PRO A 9 13.43 -4.01 -18.31
N ALA A 10 13.89 -2.97 -19.05
CA ALA A 10 13.95 -1.61 -18.54
C ALA A 10 12.55 -1.02 -18.27
N ASP A 11 11.58 -1.27 -19.15
CA ASP A 11 10.20 -0.83 -18.98
C ASP A 11 9.54 -1.48 -17.76
N LEU A 12 9.76 -2.79 -17.60
CA LEU A 12 9.26 -3.55 -16.44
C LEU A 12 9.84 -2.99 -15.13
N ARG A 13 11.15 -2.74 -15.07
CA ARG A 13 11.78 -2.13 -13.89
C ARG A 13 11.33 -0.69 -13.66
N GLY A 14 11.07 0.07 -14.72
CA GLY A 14 10.51 1.41 -14.63
C GLY A 14 9.14 1.40 -13.95
N THR A 15 8.28 0.50 -14.39
CA THR A 15 6.94 0.31 -13.83
C THR A 15 7.00 -0.19 -12.38
N ALA A 16 7.87 -1.16 -12.10
CA ALA A 16 8.07 -1.68 -10.74
C ALA A 16 8.48 -0.57 -9.76
N ARG A 17 9.47 0.26 -10.12
CA ARG A 17 9.89 1.40 -9.29
C ARG A 17 8.76 2.40 -9.06
N TYR A 18 7.94 2.66 -10.08
CA TYR A 18 6.80 3.56 -9.93
C TYR A 18 5.76 3.01 -8.95
N LEU A 19 5.38 1.73 -9.07
CA LEU A 19 4.44 1.09 -8.15
C LEU A 19 4.96 1.09 -6.71
N ALA A 20 6.25 0.76 -6.52
CA ALA A 20 6.90 0.82 -5.21
C ALA A 20 6.93 2.24 -4.63
N SER A 21 7.16 3.27 -5.45
CA SER A 21 7.11 4.67 -5.02
C SER A 21 5.72 5.05 -4.53
N VAL A 22 4.67 4.73 -5.29
CA VAL A 22 3.28 5.02 -4.89
C VAL A 22 2.91 4.28 -3.61
N SER A 23 3.32 3.01 -3.48
CA SER A 23 3.14 2.23 -2.24
C SER A 23 3.79 2.93 -1.04
N ASN A 24 5.04 3.38 -1.17
CA ASN A 24 5.75 4.10 -0.12
C ASN A 24 5.07 5.42 0.26
N ASP A 25 4.62 6.19 -0.71
CA ASP A 25 3.91 7.46 -0.45
C ASP A 25 2.59 7.21 0.31
N MET A 26 1.85 6.18 -0.06
CA MET A 26 0.62 5.78 0.65
C MET A 26 0.91 5.37 2.10
N LYS A 27 1.94 4.55 2.33
CA LYS A 27 2.38 4.15 3.69
C LYS A 27 2.82 5.35 4.52
N ALA A 28 3.50 6.33 3.90
CA ALA A 28 3.94 7.54 4.57
C ALA A 28 2.75 8.40 5.02
N VAL A 29 1.75 8.59 4.14
CA VAL A 29 0.52 9.31 4.48
C VAL A 29 -0.26 8.62 5.60
N GLN A 30 -0.41 7.30 5.53
CA GLN A 30 -1.04 6.49 6.59
C GLN A 30 -0.31 6.64 7.92
N SER A 31 1.01 6.52 7.92
CA SER A 31 1.84 6.65 9.11
C SER A 31 1.71 8.03 9.74
N ALA A 32 1.73 9.10 8.92
CA ALA A 32 1.54 10.46 9.40
C ALA A 32 0.16 10.66 10.03
N LEU A 33 -0.90 10.14 9.39
CA LEU A 33 -2.25 10.19 9.94
C LEU A 33 -2.32 9.48 11.30
N MET A 34 -1.85 8.24 11.39
CA MET A 34 -1.89 7.48 12.65
C MET A 34 -1.08 8.17 13.76
N GLN A 35 0.08 8.74 13.44
CA GLN A 35 0.87 9.51 14.40
C GLN A 35 0.12 10.74 14.93
N MET A 36 -0.49 11.54 14.04
CA MET A 36 -1.26 12.71 14.43
C MET A 36 -2.42 12.33 15.36
N LEU A 37 -3.20 11.30 14.98
CA LEU A 37 -4.35 10.86 15.76
C LEU A 37 -3.96 10.26 17.10
N SER A 38 -2.83 9.54 17.19
CA SER A 38 -2.34 9.01 18.46
C SER A 38 -1.94 10.10 19.46
N GLY A 39 -1.55 11.28 18.96
CA GLY A 39 -1.12 12.42 19.77
C GLY A 39 -2.28 13.24 20.37
N GLU A 40 -3.50 13.11 19.85
CA GLU A 40 -4.66 13.90 20.31
C GLU A 40 -5.35 13.31 21.56
N GLY A 41 -5.18 12.01 21.83
CA GLY A 41 -5.87 11.32 22.92
C GLY A 41 -7.37 11.13 22.68
N GLU A 42 -8.10 10.61 23.68
CA GLU A 42 -9.54 10.35 23.54
C GLU A 42 -10.37 11.63 23.69
N ALA A 43 -10.81 12.21 22.58
CA ALA A 43 -11.63 13.43 22.57
C ALA A 43 -13.13 13.20 22.87
N TRP A 44 -13.61 11.96 22.82
CA TRP A 44 -15.05 11.62 22.80
C TRP A 44 -15.69 11.41 24.17
N GLY A 45 -14.94 11.36 25.27
CA GLY A 45 -15.48 11.16 26.62
C GLY A 45 -16.09 9.77 26.87
N HIS A 46 -16.42 9.48 28.14
CA HIS A 46 -16.89 8.14 28.57
C HIS A 46 -18.41 8.03 28.76
N ASP A 47 -19.17 9.05 28.38
CA ASP A 47 -20.63 9.00 28.45
C ASP A 47 -21.21 8.13 27.33
N LYS A 48 -22.55 7.99 27.31
CA LYS A 48 -23.23 7.15 26.31
C LYS A 48 -22.94 7.60 24.88
N ILE A 49 -22.85 8.92 24.64
CA ILE A 49 -22.64 9.49 23.31
C ILE A 49 -21.20 9.23 22.87
N GLY A 50 -20.24 9.50 23.76
CA GLY A 50 -18.82 9.25 23.55
C GLY A 50 -18.49 7.79 23.24
N LYS A 51 -19.03 6.88 24.04
CA LYS A 51 -18.88 5.43 23.80
C LYS A 51 -19.52 5.00 22.49
N GLN A 52 -20.70 5.52 22.15
CA GLN A 52 -21.35 5.20 20.88
C GLN A 52 -20.53 5.72 19.68
N PHE A 53 -19.97 6.92 19.80
CA PHE A 53 -19.11 7.50 18.77
C PHE A 53 -17.82 6.69 18.60
N ALA A 54 -17.15 6.31 19.69
CA ALA A 54 -15.85 5.65 19.63
C ALA A 54 -15.93 4.15 19.33
N ASP A 55 -16.71 3.43 20.13
CA ASP A 55 -16.71 1.96 20.22
C ASP A 55 -17.90 1.32 19.46
N GLY A 56 -18.79 2.13 18.88
CA GLY A 56 -19.88 1.62 18.05
C GLY A 56 -19.36 0.79 16.87
N ALA A 57 -20.17 -0.12 16.33
CA ALA A 57 -19.77 -0.98 15.20
C ALA A 57 -19.34 -0.21 13.93
N LYS A 58 -19.78 1.04 13.79
CA LYS A 58 -19.33 2.01 12.76
C LYS A 58 -18.70 3.26 13.39
N GLY A 59 -18.30 3.14 14.64
CA GLY A 59 -17.68 4.20 15.42
C GLY A 59 -16.27 4.50 14.93
N TYR A 60 -15.69 5.55 15.50
CA TYR A 60 -14.39 6.08 15.12
C TYR A 60 -13.28 5.02 15.12
N LYS A 61 -13.18 4.18 16.16
CA LYS A 61 -12.13 3.15 16.24
C LYS A 61 -12.25 2.11 15.12
N ALA A 62 -13.47 1.65 14.84
CA ALA A 62 -13.73 0.73 13.74
C ALA A 62 -13.41 1.35 12.36
N GLN A 63 -13.66 2.66 12.19
CA GLN A 63 -13.27 3.37 10.97
C GLN A 63 -11.76 3.50 10.84
N LEU A 64 -11.04 3.78 11.92
CA LEU A 64 -9.57 3.81 11.91
C LEU A 64 -8.99 2.46 11.49
N ASP A 65 -9.43 1.38 12.12
CA ASP A 65 -8.96 0.02 11.80
C ASP A 65 -9.26 -0.33 10.34
N TRP A 66 -10.43 0.06 9.84
CA TRP A 66 -10.80 -0.19 8.45
C TRP A 66 -9.95 0.60 7.45
N VAL A 67 -9.65 1.88 7.74
CA VAL A 67 -8.77 2.70 6.88
C VAL A 67 -7.36 2.14 6.88
N ASP A 68 -6.81 1.83 8.05
CA ASP A 68 -5.49 1.25 8.21
C ASP A 68 -5.35 -0.06 7.43
N GLY A 69 -6.27 -1.02 7.65
CA GLY A 69 -6.25 -2.29 6.94
C GLY A 69 -6.45 -2.14 5.42
N SER A 70 -7.28 -1.19 4.99
CA SER A 70 -7.54 -0.93 3.56
C SER A 70 -6.34 -0.34 2.83
N ILE A 71 -5.56 0.55 3.49
CA ILE A 71 -4.35 1.11 2.91
C ILE A 71 -3.28 0.03 2.85
N THR A 72 -3.05 -0.70 3.94
CA THR A 72 -2.08 -1.80 4.01
C THR A 72 -2.31 -2.82 2.90
N ALA A 73 -3.54 -3.30 2.73
CA ALA A 73 -3.86 -4.28 1.68
C ALA A 73 -3.57 -3.76 0.25
N LYS A 74 -3.76 -2.45 0.00
CA LYS A 74 -3.46 -1.85 -1.30
C LYS A 74 -1.97 -1.70 -1.52
N THR A 75 -1.23 -1.29 -0.49
CA THR A 75 0.22 -1.14 -0.59
C THR A 75 0.91 -2.48 -0.77
N ASP A 76 0.43 -3.54 -0.09
CA ASP A 76 0.94 -4.91 -0.27
C ASP A 76 0.71 -5.41 -1.71
N LEU A 77 -0.43 -5.07 -2.32
CA LEU A 77 -0.72 -5.41 -3.71
C LEU A 77 0.23 -4.68 -4.68
N LEU A 78 0.51 -3.40 -4.43
CA LEU A 78 1.45 -2.62 -5.24
C LEU A 78 2.87 -3.17 -5.13
N ASP A 79 3.32 -3.51 -3.93
CA ASP A 79 4.62 -4.12 -3.67
C ASP A 79 4.74 -5.48 -4.38
N TYR A 80 3.71 -6.32 -4.25
CA TYR A 80 3.66 -7.61 -4.91
C TYR A 80 3.79 -7.49 -6.44
N TYR A 81 3.09 -6.53 -7.06
CA TYR A 81 3.24 -6.29 -8.50
C TYR A 81 4.62 -5.74 -8.86
N ALA A 82 5.19 -4.83 -8.06
CA ALA A 82 6.53 -4.33 -8.28
C ALA A 82 7.57 -5.47 -8.26
N ASP A 83 7.49 -6.36 -7.27
CA ASP A 83 8.37 -7.53 -7.15
C ASP A 83 8.20 -8.49 -8.35
N GLY A 84 6.96 -8.79 -8.74
CA GLY A 84 6.68 -9.64 -9.90
C GLY A 84 7.26 -9.09 -11.21
N LEU A 85 7.20 -7.77 -11.41
CA LEU A 85 7.79 -7.10 -12.58
C LEU A 85 9.32 -7.14 -12.54
N HIS A 86 9.93 -6.98 -11.36
CA HIS A 86 11.38 -7.13 -11.19
C HIS A 86 11.85 -8.55 -11.54
N LEU A 87 11.17 -9.57 -11.01
CA LEU A 87 11.48 -10.97 -11.30
C LEU A 87 11.35 -11.29 -12.79
N THR A 88 10.32 -10.74 -13.44
CA THR A 88 10.09 -10.93 -14.88
C THR A 88 11.20 -10.25 -15.69
N ALA A 89 11.62 -9.04 -15.33
CA ALA A 89 12.74 -8.36 -15.99
C ALA A 89 14.04 -9.18 -15.89
N ASP A 90 14.34 -9.73 -14.72
CA ASP A 90 15.52 -10.56 -14.50
C ASP A 90 15.48 -11.87 -15.30
N ALA A 91 14.29 -12.46 -15.46
CA ALA A 91 14.10 -13.66 -16.27
C ALA A 91 14.33 -13.39 -17.76
N LEU A 92 13.84 -12.25 -18.26
CA LEU A 92 14.03 -11.84 -19.66
C LEU A 92 15.51 -11.59 -19.98
N GLU A 93 16.22 -10.86 -19.13
CA GLU A 93 17.66 -10.61 -19.36
C GLU A 93 18.52 -11.87 -19.30
N LYS A 94 18.07 -12.90 -18.55
CA LYS A 94 18.76 -14.20 -18.53
C LYS A 94 18.50 -14.99 -19.81
N GLN A 95 17.30 -14.92 -20.37
CA GLN A 95 16.97 -15.57 -21.65
C GLN A 95 17.68 -14.92 -22.83
N ASP A 96 17.95 -13.61 -22.76
CA ASP A 96 18.67 -12.87 -23.81
C ASP A 96 20.19 -13.07 -23.78
N LYS A 97 20.74 -13.76 -22.78
CA LYS A 97 22.17 -14.10 -22.69
C LYS A 97 22.39 -15.53 -23.24
N PRO A 98 23.23 -15.71 -24.28
CA PRO A 98 23.46 -17.00 -24.92
C PRO A 98 24.20 -18.01 -24.04
#